data_AF-A0A821LNP6-F1
#
_entry.id   AF-A0A821LNP6-F1
#
_cell.length_a   1.000
_cell.length_b   1.000
_cell.length_c   1.000
_cell.angle_alpha   90.00
_cell.angle_beta   90.00
_cell.angle_gamma   90.00
#
_symmetry.space_group_name_H-M   'P 1'
#
loop_
_entity.id
_entity.type
_entity.pdbx_description
1 polymer ?
#
loop_
_entity_poly.entity_id
_entity_poly.type
_entity_poly.pdbx_seq_one_letter_code
_entity_poly.pdbx_strand_id
1 'polypeptide(L)' 'MLPLENLKIRDVEGGFMAKRPQFAIFNIDSKNVFKEHKTLELSVDNTDELDTWKASFLRA' A
#
# COMPACT_ATOMS: atom_id res chain seq x y z
N MET A 1 -5.11 15.06 -4.59
CA MET A 1 -4.33 14.72 -3.39
C MET A 1 -5.15 13.73 -2.56
N LEU A 2 -4.54 12.65 -2.07
CA LEU A 2 -5.23 11.66 -1.23
C LEU A 2 -5.24 12.14 0.23
N PRO A 3 -6.38 12.14 0.94
CA PRO A 3 -6.39 12.41 2.37
C PRO A 3 -5.67 11.27 3.10
N LEU A 4 -4.73 11.61 3.98
CA LEU A 4 -3.92 10.62 4.72
C LEU A 4 -4.65 10.05 5.94
N GLU A 5 -5.71 10.72 6.39
CA GLU A 5 -6.50 10.28 7.54
C GLU A 5 -7.01 8.85 7.36
N ASN A 6 -6.80 8.03 8.38
CA ASN A 6 -7.26 6.65 8.44
C ASN A 6 -6.70 5.75 7.33
N LEU A 7 -5.66 6.17 6.60
CA LEU A 7 -4.94 5.29 5.67
C LEU A 7 -3.91 4.45 6.42
N LYS A 8 -3.84 3.15 6.06
CA LYS A 8 -2.81 2.23 6.50
C LYS A 8 -2.27 1.43 5.31
N ILE A 9 -1.09 0.88 5.49
CA ILE A 9 -0.49 -0.07 4.55
C ILE A 9 -0.62 -1.49 5.09
N ARG A 10 -0.73 -2.46 4.18
CA ARG A 10 -0.62 -3.88 4.47
C ARG A 10 0.24 -4.55 3.42
N ASP A 11 0.90 -5.63 3.81
CA ASP A 11 1.59 -6.50 2.86
C ASP A 11 0.58 -7.16 1.93
N VAL A 12 0.96 -7.28 0.66
CA VAL A 12 0.24 -8.07 -0.32
C VAL A 12 1.09 -9.31 -0.57
N GLU A 13 0.61 -10.46 -0.10
CA GLU A 13 1.25 -11.73 -0.41
C GLU A 13 1.06 -12.01 -1.90
N GLY A 14 2.11 -11.73 -2.66
CA GLY A 14 2.20 -12.20 -4.02
C GLY A 14 2.21 -13.73 -4.00
N GLY A 15 1.28 -14.37 -4.70
CA GLY A 15 1.36 -15.82 -4.94
C GLY A 15 2.72 -16.18 -5.58
N PHE A 16 3.08 -17.46 -5.61
CA PHE A 16 4.40 -17.98 -6.06
C PHE A 16 4.94 -17.44 -7.41
N MET A 17 4.15 -16.72 -8.21
CA MET A 17 4.53 -16.08 -9.47
C MET A 17 4.65 -14.55 -9.42
N ALA A 18 4.51 -13.91 -8.26
CA ALA A 18 4.63 -12.47 -8.14
C ALA A 18 6.06 -12.02 -8.44
N LYS A 19 6.24 -11.32 -9.56
CA LYS A 19 7.56 -10.89 -10.05
C LYS A 19 8.13 -9.67 -9.33
N ARG A 20 7.30 -8.99 -8.52
CA ARG A 20 7.64 -7.72 -7.85
C ARG A 20 7.04 -7.67 -6.45
N PRO A 21 7.80 -7.21 -5.44
CA PRO A 21 7.27 -6.94 -4.12
C PRO A 21 6.15 -5.90 -4.17
N GLN A 22 5.12 -6.09 -3.35
CA GLN A 22 3.89 -5.32 -3.40
C GLN A 22 3.36 -5.00 -2.00
N PHE A 23 2.69 -3.88 -1.88
CA PHE A 23 1.90 -3.50 -0.71
C PHE A 23 0.59 -2.85 -1.15
N ALA A 24 -0.38 -2.81 -0.24
CA ALA A 24 -1.66 -2.15 -0.47
C ALA A 24 -1.89 -1.03 0.54
N ILE A 25 -2.41 0.09 0.07
CA ILE A 25 -2.97 1.17 0.89
C ILE A 25 -4.47 0.93 1.03
N PHE A 26 -4.99 1.03 2.25
CA PHE A 26 -6.41 0.88 2.56
C PHE A 26 -6.86 1.88 3.62
N ASN A 27 -8.15 2.17 3.67
CA ASN A 27 -8.74 2.99 4.72
C ASN A 27 -9.31 2.10 5.84
N ILE A 28 -8.98 2.38 7.11
CA ILE A 28 -9.44 1.56 8.25
C ILE A 28 -10.96 1.64 8.49
N ASP A 29 -11.62 2.71 8.03
CA ASP A 29 -13.07 2.87 8.10
C ASP A 29 -13.77 2.18 6.91
N SER A 30 -13.05 1.40 6.10
CA SER A 30 -13.56 0.75 4.88
C SER A 30 -14.11 1.72 3.81
N LYS A 31 -13.71 3.00 3.87
CA LYS A 31 -14.00 4.02 2.84
C LYS A 31 -13.16 3.79 1.58
N ASN A 32 -13.58 4.38 0.47
CA ASN A 32 -12.77 4.39 -0.74
C ASN A 32 -11.51 5.22 -0.52
N VAL A 33 -10.35 4.64 -0.85
CA VAL A 33 -9.06 5.33 -0.82
C VAL A 33 -9.00 6.31 -1.99
N PHE A 34 -9.40 5.88 -3.19
CA PHE A 34 -9.42 6.72 -4.38
C PHE A 34 -10.58 6.36 -5.29
N LYS A 35 -11.40 7.34 -5.67
CA LYS A 35 -12.61 7.13 -6.49
C LYS A 35 -13.50 6.03 -5.88
N GLU A 36 -13.67 4.93 -6.58
CA GLU A 36 -14.47 3.77 -6.19
C GLU A 36 -13.59 2.60 -5.67
N HIS A 37 -12.28 2.82 -5.55
CA HIS A 37 -11.33 1.81 -5.08
C HIS A 37 -11.15 1.88 -3.57
N LYS A 38 -11.46 0.77 -2.89
CA LYS A 38 -11.25 0.59 -1.44
C LYS A 38 -9.79 0.35 -1.06
N THR A 39 -8.98 -0.10 -2.01
CA THR A 39 -7.56 -0.38 -1.83
C THR A 39 -6.79 0.07 -3.06
N LEU A 40 -5.54 0.50 -2.86
CA LEU A 40 -4.60 0.75 -3.94
C LEU A 40 -3.40 -0.19 -3.76
N GLU A 41 -3.16 -1.06 -4.73
CA GLU A 41 -2.00 -1.94 -4.75
C GLU A 41 -0.86 -1.28 -5.50
N LEU A 42 0.33 -1.28 -4.89
CA LEU A 42 1.53 -0.65 -5.40
C LEU A 42 2.63 -1.71 -5.47
N SER A 43 3.26 -1.80 -6.64
CA SER A 43 4.44 -2.64 -6.86
C SER A 43 5.69 -1.79 -6.84
N VAL A 44 6.76 -2.34 -6.26
CA VAL A 44 8.10 -1.74 -6.27
C VAL A 44 9.07 -2.67 -7.00
N ASP A 45 10.24 -2.17 -7.37
CA ASP A 45 11.20 -2.97 -8.14
C ASP A 45 11.97 -3.97 -7.28
N ASN A 46 12.12 -3.70 -5.98
CA ASN A 46 12.85 -4.53 -5.02
C ASN A 46 12.35 -4.35 -3.58
N THR A 47 12.82 -5.21 -2.68
CA THR A 47 12.38 -5.23 -1.27
C THR A 47 12.88 -4.02 -0.47
N ASP A 48 14.07 -3.48 -0.78
CA ASP A 48 14.61 -2.30 -0.09
C ASP A 48 13.73 -1.05 -0.32
N GLU A 49 13.20 -0.90 -1.54
CA GLU A 49 12.20 0.13 -1.84
C GLU A 49 10.91 -0.09 -1.05
N LEU A 50 10.44 -1.33 -0.94
CA LEU A 50 9.25 -1.67 -0.16
C LEU A 50 9.40 -1.19 1.29
N ASP A 51 10.55 -1.46 1.90
CA ASP A 51 10.84 -1.06 3.29
C ASP A 51 10.98 0.46 3.44
N THR A 52 11.57 1.12 2.44
CA THR A 52 11.65 2.60 2.38
C THR A 52 10.25 3.23 2.31
N TRP A 53 9.35 2.68 1.50
CA TRP A 53 7.96 3.12 1.43
C TRP A 53 7.24 2.88 2.76
N LYS A 54 7.37 1.69 3.35
CA LYS A 54 6.78 1.36 4.66
C LYS A 54 7.22 2.34 5.75
N ALA A 55 8.52 2.64 5.84
CA ALA A 55 9.06 3.59 6.80
C ALA A 55 8.52 5.01 6.58
N SER A 56 8.38 5.43 5.32
CA SER A 56 7.82 6.74 4.98
C SER A 56 6.36 6.87 5.43
N PHE A 57 5.56 5.82 5.25
CA PHE A 57 4.16 5.79 5.70
C PHE A 57 4.00 5.75 7.23
N LEU A 58 4.94 5.16 7.96
CA LEU A 58 4.92 5.20 9.44
C LEU A 58 5.14 6.60 10.01
N ARG A 59 5.74 7.50 9.22
CA ARG A 59 6.06 8.87 9.63
C ARG A 59 4.98 9.89 9.24
N ALA A 60 4.11 9.53 8.29
CA ALA A 60 3.15 10.43 7.65
C ALA A 60 1.86 10.63 8.46
#